data_AF-A0A2J8HTD8-F1
#
_entry.id   AF-A0A2J8HTD8-F1
#
_cell.length_a   1.000
_cell.length_b   1.000
_cell.length_c   1.000
_cell.angle_alpha   90.00
_cell.angle_beta   90.00
_cell.angle_gamma   90.00
#
_symmetry.space_group_name_H-M   'P 1'
#
loop_
_entity.id
_entity.type
_entity.pdbx_description
1 polymer ?
#
loop_
_entity_poly.entity_id
_entity_poly.type
_entity_poly.pdbx_seq_one_letter_code
_entity_poly.pdbx_strand_id
1 'polypeptide(L)' 'MKSDVILLLHELMHKPRGNMKLSEMRRAQSVTVEPRVLLLYCAPKAFINLEHETVQLTDEGLDYYLANSKLLT' A
#
# COMPACT_ATOMS: atom_id res chain seq x y z
N MET A 1 1.51 -6.92 -9.95
CA MET A 1 2.24 -5.72 -9.48
C MET A 1 1.38 -4.46 -9.44
N LYS A 2 0.96 -3.86 -10.56
CA LYS A 2 0.15 -2.61 -10.52
C LYS A 2 -1.15 -2.77 -9.71
N SER A 3 -1.87 -3.86 -9.92
CA SER A 3 -3.09 -4.17 -9.15
C SER A 3 -2.80 -4.38 -7.66
N ASP A 4 -1.70 -5.07 -7.30
CA ASP A 4 -1.29 -5.27 -5.90
C ASP A 4 -0.91 -3.95 -5.21
N VAL A 5 -0.29 -3.01 -5.94
CA VAL A 5 -0.02 -1.66 -5.43
C VAL A 5 -1.33 -0.93 -5.12
N ILE A 6 -2.29 -0.97 -6.05
CA ILE A 6 -3.58 -0.32 -5.85
C ILE A 6 -4.34 -0.96 -4.68
N LEU A 7 -4.27 -2.29 -4.53
CA LEU A 7 -4.86 -3.01 -3.40
C LEU A 7 -4.21 -2.63 -2.07
N LEU A 8 -2.87 -2.56 -2.00
CA LEU A 8 -2.18 -2.10 -0.79
C LEU A 8 -2.60 -0.67 -0.41
N LEU A 9 -2.63 0.25 -1.37
CA LEU A 9 -3.03 1.64 -1.12
C LEU A 9 -4.51 1.73 -0.72
N HIS A 10 -5.38 0.90 -1.31
CA HIS A 10 -6.77 0.76 -0.90
C HIS A 10 -6.88 0.33 0.56
N GLU A 11 -6.15 -0.70 0.98
CA GLU A 11 -6.17 -1.16 2.37
C GLU A 11 -5.65 -0.08 3.32
N LEU A 12 -4.57 0.62 2.97
CA LEU A 12 -4.01 1.69 3.80
C LEU A 12 -5.00 2.85 3.95
N MET A 13 -5.67 3.29 2.87
CA MET A 13 -6.68 4.35 2.92
C MET A 13 -7.81 4.03 3.92
N HIS A 14 -8.20 2.76 4.04
CA HIS A 14 -9.26 2.35 4.96
C HIS A 14 -8.76 2.04 6.39
N LYS A 15 -7.46 2.21 6.66
CA LYS A 15 -6.89 2.11 8.01
C LYS A 15 -6.87 3.47 8.71
N PRO A 16 -7.04 3.50 10.05
CA PRO A 16 -6.89 4.74 10.81
C PRO A 16 -5.54 5.40 10.52
N ARG A 17 -5.56 6.68 10.12
CA ARG A 17 -4.38 7.47 9.78
C ARG A 17 -3.55 6.93 8.60
N GLY A 18 -4.10 6.07 7.75
CA GLY A 18 -3.35 5.54 6.62
C GLY A 18 -2.21 4.59 7.00
N ASN A 19 -2.21 4.04 8.22
CA ASN A 19 -1.09 3.28 8.79
C ASN A 19 -1.46 1.80 8.98
N MET A 20 -0.55 0.91 8.61
CA MET A 20 -0.63 -0.54 8.82
C MET A 20 0.70 -1.11 9.32
N LYS A 21 0.66 -2.06 10.26
CA LYS A 21 1.87 -2.80 10.66
C LYS A 21 2.28 -3.81 9.59
N LEU A 22 3.59 -4.04 9.44
CA LEU A 22 4.14 -5.09 8.54
C LEU A 22 3.64 -6.49 8.89
N SER A 23 3.30 -6.75 10.16
CA SER A 23 2.68 -8.01 10.59
C SER A 23 1.24 -8.17 10.09
N GLU A 24 0.49 -7.08 9.93
CA GLU A 24 -0.87 -7.12 9.39
C GLU A 24 -0.85 -7.34 7.88
N MET A 25 0.05 -6.63 7.18
CA MET A 25 0.22 -6.77 5.73
C MET A 25 0.61 -8.20 5.32
N ARG A 26 1.45 -8.88 6.12
CA ARG A 26 1.79 -10.30 5.88
C ARG A 26 0.61 -11.26 6.05
N ARG A 27 -0.44 -10.85 6.77
CA ARG A 27 -1.67 -11.63 6.96
C ARG A 27 -2.72 -11.29 5.90
N ALA A 28 -2.61 -10.14 5.24
CA ALA A 28 -3.47 -9.75 4.14
C ALA A 28 -3.16 -10.65 2.93
N GLN A 29 -4.08 -11.57 2.62
CA GLN A 29 -3.97 -12.48 1.47
C GLN A 29 -4.34 -11.80 0.14
N SER A 30 -4.70 -10.51 0.20
CA SER A 30 -5.24 -9.74 -0.92
C SER A 30 -4.20 -9.48 -2.02
N VAL A 31 -2.91 -9.53 -1.68
CA VAL A 31 -1.80 -9.26 -2.59
C VAL A 31 -1.14 -10.56 -3.05
N THR A 32 -0.97 -10.68 -4.36
CA THR A 32 -0.37 -11.85 -5.01
C THR A 32 1.17 -11.83 -4.96
N VAL A 33 1.74 -10.63 -4.85
CA VAL A 33 3.18 -10.39 -4.76
C VAL A 33 3.61 -10.41 -3.29
N GLU A 34 4.79 -10.98 -3.03
CA GLU A 34 5.39 -10.98 -1.70
C GLU A 34 5.42 -9.56 -1.12
N PRO A 35 4.91 -9.34 0.11
CA PRO A 35 4.81 -8.00 0.73
C PRO A 35 6.09 -7.18 0.64
N ARG A 36 7.26 -7.80 0.86
CA ARG A 36 8.55 -7.11 0.82
C ARG A 36 8.87 -6.54 -0.56
N VAL A 37 8.58 -7.28 -1.62
CA VAL A 37 8.79 -6.84 -3.01
C VAL A 37 7.87 -5.67 -3.33
N LEU A 38 6.62 -5.73 -2.86
CA LEU A 38 5.65 -4.67 -3.06
C LEU A 38 6.08 -3.37 -2.35
N LEU A 39 6.56 -3.46 -1.12
CA LEU A 39 7.06 -2.30 -0.37
C LEU A 39 8.31 -1.69 -1.00
N LEU A 40 9.25 -2.52 -1.46
CA LEU A 40 10.45 -2.07 -2.18
C LEU A 40 10.11 -1.39 -3.51
N TYR A 41 8.97 -1.72 -4.12
CA TYR A 41 8.48 -1.02 -5.30
C TYR A 41 7.83 0.33 -4.96
N CYS A 42 7.05 0.41 -3.88
CA CYS A 42 6.25 1.58 -3.52
C CYS A 42 7.09 2.69 -2.84
N ALA A 43 8.03 2.33 -1.97
CA ALA A 43 8.79 3.31 -1.18
C ALA A 43 9.63 4.28 -2.06
N PRO A 44 10.37 3.83 -3.09
CA PRO A 44 11.12 4.75 -3.96
C PRO A 44 10.23 5.69 -4.79
N LYS A 45 8.92 5.40 -4.89
CA LYS A 45 7.94 6.23 -5.60
C LYS A 45 7.20 7.19 -4.67
N ALA A 46 7.59 7.22 -3.39
CA ALA A 46 6.94 7.98 -2.35
C ALA A 46 5.44 7.64 -2.21
N PHE A 47 4.98 6.45 -2.59
CA PHE A 47 3.57 6.05 -2.37
C PHE A 47 3.29 5.68 -0.92
N ILE A 48 4.35 5.30 -0.19
CA ILE A 48 4.31 4.92 1.20
C ILE A 48 5.59 5.43 1.89
N ASN A 49 5.48 5.65 3.19
CA ASN A 49 6.61 5.78 4.10
C ASN A 49 6.75 4.50 4.94
N LEU A 50 8.00 4.07 5.14
CA LEU A 50 8.34 2.96 6.01
C LEU A 50 8.94 3.51 7.29
N GLU A 51 8.20 3.40 8.39
CA GLU A 51 8.67 3.82 9.72
C GLU A 51 8.68 2.61 10.66
N HIS A 52 9.87 2.18 11.08
CA HIS A 52 10.06 0.99 11.92
C HIS A 52 9.35 -0.25 11.34
N GLU A 53 8.27 -0.68 12.00
CA GLU A 53 7.44 -1.85 11.64
C GLU A 53 6.10 -1.44 11.03
N THR A 54 5.99 -0.20 10.56
CA THR A 54 4.76 0.37 9.99
C THR A 54 4.95 0.90 8.58
N VAL A 55 3.88 0.77 7.81
CA VAL A 55 3.71 1.30 6.47
C VAL A 55 2.66 2.40 6.57
N GLN A 56 3.00 3.59 6.12
CA GLN A 56 2.11 4.74 6.14
C GLN A 56 1.85 5.22 4.72
N LEU A 57 0.58 5.46 4.40
CA LEU A 57 0.18 6.10 3.16
C LEU A 57 0.66 7.57 3.13
N THR A 58 1.20 7.98 2.00
CA THR A 58 1.57 9.37 1.72
C THR A 58 0.50 10.05 0.85
N ASP A 59 0.62 11.35 0.68
CA ASP A 59 -0.26 12.12 -0.21
C ASP A 59 -0.08 11.67 -1.67
N GLU A 60 1.16 11.43 -2.13
CA GLU A 60 1.43 10.95 -3.49
C GLU A 60 0.87 9.54 -3.73
N GLY A 61 0.90 8.67 -2.70
CA GLY A 61 0.27 7.36 -2.74
C GLY A 61 -1.24 7.44 -2.82
N LEU A 62 -1.84 8.38 -2.07
CA LEU A 62 -3.28 8.64 -2.12
C LEU A 62 -3.71 9.14 -3.50
N ASP A 63 -2.99 10.11 -4.07
CA ASP A 63 -3.26 10.63 -5.42
C ASP A 63 -3.17 9.52 -6.47
N TYR A 64 -2.13 8.68 -6.39
CA TYR A 64 -1.98 7.53 -7.28
C TYR A 64 -3.15 6.55 -7.15
N TYR A 65 -3.57 6.24 -5.92
CA TYR A 65 -4.72 5.37 -5.66
C TYR A 65 -6.00 5.97 -6.24
N LEU A 66 -6.30 7.24 -5.98
CA LEU A 66 -7.51 7.91 -6.48
C LEU A 66 -7.56 7.88 -8.02
N ALA A 67 -6.44 8.15 -8.69
CA ALA A 67 -6.34 8.12 -10.15
C ALA A 67 -6.54 6.72 -10.75
N ASN A 68 -6.33 5.65 -9.99
CA ASN A 68 -6.35 4.27 -10.48
C ASN A 68 -7.38 3.37 -9.78
N SER A 69 -8.17 3.90 -8.84
CA SER A 69 -9.13 3.14 -8.01
C SER A 69 -10.21 2.42 -8.82
N LYS A 70 -10.56 2.94 -10.00
CA LYS A 70 -11.48 2.31 -10.97
C LYS A 70 -10.96 0.98 -11.55
N LEU A 71 -9.70 0.62 -11.29
CA LEU A 71 -9.14 -0.67 -11.70
C LEU A 71 -9.40 -1.79 -10.68
N LEU A 72 -10.06 -1.48 -9.55
CA LEU A 72 -10.49 -2.45 -8.54
C LEU A 72 -11.92 -2.99 -8.78
N THR A 73 -12.66 -2.39 -9.70
CA THR A 73 -13.99 -2.83 -10.17
C THR A 73 -13.87 -3.70 -11.41
#